data_AF-A0A846DK59-F1
#
_entry.id   AF-A0A846DK59-F1
#
_cell.length_a   1.000
_cell.length_b   1.000
_cell.length_c   1.000
_cell.angle_alpha   90.00
_cell.angle_beta   90.00
_cell.angle_gamma   90.00
#
_symmetry.space_group_name_H-M   'P 1'
#
loop_
_entity.id
_entity.type
_entity.pdbx_description
1 polymer ?
#
loop_
_entity_poly.entity_id
_entity_poly.type
_entity_poly.pdbx_seq_one_letter_code
_entity_poly.pdbx_strand_id
1 'polypeptide(L)'
;HEAWYNRGVTLGNLGRNSEAIASFDKALEINPDYHEAWYNKACSYALSNQIDLAIDNLQQAINLNAKYQEMAKTDTDFDNIRSDYRFQALLGKLKSDKPNYRLNTFC
;
A
#
# COMPACT_ATOMS: atom_id res chain seq x y z
N HIS A 1 -13.48 -9.31 10.97
CA HIS A 1 -12.73 -8.53 9.97
C HIS A 1 -13.06 -8.97 8.54
N GLU A 2 -13.12 -10.28 8.24
CA GLU A 2 -13.40 -10.82 6.89
C GLU A 2 -14.68 -10.30 6.22
N ALA A 3 -15.82 -10.26 6.94
CA ALA A 3 -17.09 -9.78 6.36
C ALA A 3 -17.01 -8.30 5.91
N TRP A 4 -16.33 -7.46 6.69
CA TRP A 4 -16.08 -6.06 6.36
C TRP A 4 -15.14 -5.92 5.17
N TYR A 5 -14.10 -6.75 5.11
CA TYR A 5 -13.20 -6.80 3.96
C TYR A 5 -13.91 -7.23 2.67
N ASN A 6 -14.68 -8.31 2.69
CA ASN A 6 -15.42 -8.78 1.52
C ASN A 6 -16.43 -7.74 1.02
N ARG A 7 -17.08 -7.02 1.94
CA ARG A 7 -17.92 -5.87 1.60
C ARG A 7 -17.09 -4.77 0.93
N GLY A 8 -15.93 -4.44 1.47
CA GLY A 8 -15.02 -3.45 0.90
C GLY A 8 -14.59 -3.79 -0.53
N VAL A 9 -14.15 -5.03 -0.78
CA VAL A 9 -13.80 -5.52 -2.12
C VAL A 9 -14.98 -5.39 -3.08
N THR A 10 -16.17 -5.81 -2.65
CA THR A 10 -17.37 -5.71 -3.48
C THR A 10 -17.70 -4.27 -3.84
N LEU A 11 -17.57 -3.34 -2.89
CA LEU A 11 -17.80 -1.91 -3.11
C LEU A 11 -16.74 -1.28 -4.03
N GLY A 12 -15.47 -1.68 -3.89
CA GLY A 12 -14.37 -1.24 -4.75
C GLY A 12 -14.60 -1.66 -6.21
N ASN A 13 -15.02 -2.91 -6.43
CA ASN A 13 -15.38 -3.41 -7.77
C ASN A 13 -16.57 -2.66 -8.39
N LEU A 14 -17.42 -2.03 -7.57
CA LEU A 14 -18.52 -1.16 -8.02
C LEU A 14 -18.08 0.30 -8.21
N GLY A 15 -16.79 0.62 -8.02
CA GLY A 15 -16.26 1.99 -8.07
C GLY A 15 -16.63 2.87 -6.87
N ARG A 16 -17.22 2.29 -5.82
CA ARG A 16 -17.64 3.01 -4.60
C ARG A 16 -16.49 3.11 -3.60
N ASN A 17 -15.39 3.73 -4.02
CA ASN A 17 -14.11 3.72 -3.30
C ASN A 17 -14.23 4.24 -1.86
N SER A 18 -14.96 5.33 -1.62
CA SER A 18 -15.13 5.89 -0.27
C SER A 18 -15.78 4.92 0.71
N GLU A 19 -16.76 4.13 0.26
CA GLU A 19 -17.43 3.13 1.10
C GLU A 19 -16.61 1.84 1.24
N ALA A 20 -15.82 1.51 0.22
CA ALA A 20 -14.84 0.44 0.29
C ALA A 20 -13.80 0.73 1.38
N ILE A 21 -13.24 1.96 1.38
CA ILE A 21 -12.30 2.44 2.40
C ILE A 21 -12.90 2.31 3.81
N ALA A 22 -14.11 2.81 4.03
CA ALA A 22 -14.78 2.71 5.33
C ALA A 22 -14.98 1.24 5.78
N SER A 23 -15.21 0.33 4.83
CA SER A 23 -15.33 -1.10 5.12
C SER A 23 -13.97 -1.71 5.47
N PHE A 24 -12.90 -1.33 4.78
CA PHE A 24 -11.54 -1.76 5.14
C PHE A 24 -11.11 -1.21 6.51
N ASP A 25 -11.46 0.03 6.85
CA ASP A 25 -11.21 0.57 8.19
C ASP A 25 -11.87 -0.29 9.28
N LYS A 26 -13.13 -0.71 9.10
CA LYS A 26 -13.78 -1.64 10.01
C LYS A 26 -13.13 -3.02 10.06
N ALA A 27 -12.56 -3.49 8.96
CA ALA A 27 -11.78 -4.73 8.98
C ALA A 27 -10.50 -4.56 9.83
N LEU A 28 -9.81 -3.44 9.66
CA LEU A 28 -8.54 -3.10 10.33
C LEU A 28 -8.71 -2.74 11.81
N GLU A 29 -9.83 -2.11 12.21
CA GLU A 29 -10.20 -1.91 13.62
C GLU A 29 -10.29 -3.26 14.37
N ILE A 30 -10.73 -4.33 13.70
CA ILE A 30 -10.88 -5.66 14.28
C ILE A 30 -9.58 -6.46 14.19
N ASN A 31 -8.85 -6.35 13.08
CA ASN A 31 -7.57 -7.02 12.86
C ASN A 31 -6.59 -6.07 12.15
N PRO A 32 -5.73 -5.37 12.92
CA PRO A 32 -4.74 -4.45 12.36
C PRO A 32 -3.68 -5.13 11.48
N ASP A 33 -3.44 -6.43 11.67
CA ASP A 33 -2.44 -7.20 10.92
C ASP A 33 -3.01 -7.75 9.60
N TYR A 34 -4.24 -7.37 9.24
CA TYR A 34 -4.89 -7.87 8.03
C TYR A 34 -4.38 -7.17 6.77
N HIS A 35 -3.25 -7.66 6.28
CA HIS A 35 -2.50 -7.03 5.20
C HIS A 35 -3.27 -6.90 3.88
N GLU A 36 -4.21 -7.81 3.57
CA GLU A 36 -5.11 -7.66 2.42
C GLU A 36 -5.99 -6.40 2.51
N ALA A 37 -6.47 -6.04 3.70
CA ALA A 37 -7.30 -4.85 3.88
C ALA A 37 -6.48 -3.57 3.68
N TRP A 38 -5.25 -3.52 4.20
CA TRP A 38 -4.33 -2.40 3.93
C TRP A 38 -4.06 -2.22 2.43
N TYR A 39 -3.80 -3.32 1.70
CA TYR A 39 -3.54 -3.28 0.26
C TYR A 39 -4.74 -2.78 -0.55
N ASN A 40 -5.93 -3.36 -0.35
CA ASN A 40 -7.11 -2.94 -1.09
C ASN A 40 -7.56 -1.51 -0.73
N LYS A 41 -7.31 -1.08 0.51
CA LYS A 41 -7.51 0.31 0.92
C LYS A 41 -6.53 1.26 0.20
N ALA A 42 -5.27 0.85 0.02
CA ALA A 42 -4.30 1.60 -0.78
C ALA A 42 -4.74 1.75 -2.24
N CYS A 43 -5.19 0.67 -2.89
CA CYS A 43 -5.76 0.71 -4.24
C CYS A 43 -6.95 1.69 -4.31
N SER A 44 -7.87 1.63 -3.35
CA SER A 44 -9.03 2.52 -3.29
C SER A 44 -8.65 4.00 -3.17
N TYR A 45 -7.60 4.32 -2.40
CA TYR A 45 -7.06 5.68 -2.33
C TYR A 45 -6.37 6.11 -3.62
N ALA A 46 -5.59 5.22 -4.25
CA ALA A 46 -4.93 5.50 -5.52
C ALA A 46 -5.96 5.83 -6.62
N LEU A 47 -6.99 5.00 -6.77
CA LEU A 47 -8.11 5.26 -7.69
C LEU A 47 -8.88 6.55 -7.36
N SER A 48 -8.87 7.00 -6.10
CA SER A 48 -9.48 8.26 -5.66
C SER A 48 -8.52 9.45 -5.71
N ASN A 49 -7.32 9.28 -6.29
CA ASN A 49 -6.24 10.26 -6.39
C ASN A 49 -5.73 10.82 -5.04
N GLN A 50 -5.91 10.07 -3.96
CA GLN A 50 -5.40 10.41 -2.62
C GLN A 50 -4.03 9.77 -2.42
N ILE A 51 -3.03 10.34 -3.10
CA ILE A 51 -1.70 9.74 -3.29
C ILE A 51 -0.99 9.45 -1.97
N ASP A 52 -0.99 10.40 -1.03
CA ASP A 52 -0.30 10.25 0.25
C ASP A 52 -0.86 9.07 1.05
N LEU A 53 -2.19 8.99 1.14
CA LEU A 53 -2.88 7.90 1.84
C LEU A 53 -2.67 6.56 1.14
N ALA A 54 -2.64 6.52 -0.19
CA ALA A 54 -2.35 5.29 -0.93
C ALA A 54 -0.97 4.73 -0.58
N ILE A 55 0.05 5.59 -0.56
CA ILE A 55 1.45 5.22 -0.24
C ILE A 55 1.56 4.73 1.21
N ASP A 56 0.95 5.44 2.16
CA ASP A 56 0.99 5.07 3.57
C ASP A 56 0.35 3.69 3.81
N ASN A 57 -0.82 3.44 3.23
CA ASN A 57 -1.53 2.16 3.39
C ASN A 57 -0.79 1.02 2.67
N LEU A 58 -0.20 1.29 1.49
CA LEU A 58 0.63 0.31 0.79
C LEU A 58 1.88 -0.05 1.59
N GLN A 59 2.52 0.93 2.24
CA GLN A 59 3.67 0.69 3.11
C GLN A 59 3.29 -0.22 4.28
N GLN A 60 2.12 -0.05 4.90
CA GLN A 60 1.64 -0.96 5.96
C GLN A 60 1.44 -2.38 5.42
N ALA A 61 0.83 -2.53 4.23
CA ALA A 61 0.66 -3.83 3.61
C ALA A 61 2.01 -4.52 3.35
N ILE A 62 3.00 -3.80 2.81
CA ILE A 62 4.35 -4.30 2.53
C ILE A 62 5.08 -4.72 3.82
N ASN A 63 4.95 -3.94 4.90
CA ASN A 63 5.57 -4.25 6.19
C ASN A 63 5.06 -5.58 6.77
N LEU A 64 3.76 -5.85 6.59
CA LEU A 64 3.14 -7.11 7.02
C LEU A 64 3.41 -8.26 6.04
N ASN A 65 3.49 -7.97 4.73
CA ASN A 65 3.73 -8.97 3.71
C ASN A 65 4.44 -8.38 2.48
N ALA A 66 5.71 -8.75 2.29
CA ALA A 66 6.54 -8.25 1.20
C ALA A 66 6.03 -8.59 -0.21
N LYS A 67 5.10 -9.55 -0.38
CA LYS A 67 4.51 -9.91 -1.69
C LYS A 67 3.91 -8.69 -2.41
N TYR A 68 3.41 -7.72 -1.65
CA TYR A 68 2.77 -6.53 -2.20
C TYR A 68 3.72 -5.62 -2.96
N GLN A 69 5.04 -5.74 -2.76
CA GLN A 69 6.02 -5.02 -3.58
C GLN A 69 5.99 -5.47 -5.04
N GLU A 70 5.89 -6.78 -5.30
CA GLU A 70 5.79 -7.26 -6.68
C GLU A 70 4.40 -7.02 -7.25
N MET A 71 3.35 -7.21 -6.45
CA MET A 71 1.97 -6.95 -6.90
C MET A 71 1.77 -5.48 -7.33
N ALA A 72 2.20 -4.52 -6.50
CA ALA A 72 2.01 -3.10 -6.78
C ALA A 72 2.80 -2.60 -8.00
N LYS A 73 3.85 -3.32 -8.45
CA LYS A 73 4.56 -2.97 -9.70
C LYS A 73 3.70 -3.18 -10.94
N THR A 74 2.83 -4.19 -10.92
CA THR A 74 2.02 -4.62 -12.06
C THR A 74 0.55 -4.23 -11.94
N ASP A 75 0.09 -3.90 -10.74
CA ASP A 75 -1.29 -3.50 -10.48
C ASP A 75 -1.59 -2.14 -11.15
N THR A 76 -2.69 -2.11 -11.90
CA THR A 76 -3.15 -0.95 -12.66
C THR A 76 -3.75 0.13 -11.76
N ASP A 77 -4.22 -0.22 -10.56
CA ASP A 77 -4.80 0.74 -9.61
C ASP A 77 -3.79 1.80 -9.17
N PHE A 78 -2.49 1.50 -9.29
CA PHE A 78 -1.39 2.42 -8.99
C PHE A 78 -0.81 3.12 -10.21
N ASP A 79 -1.43 3.03 -11.39
CA ASP A 79 -0.94 3.67 -12.63
C ASP A 79 -0.69 5.17 -12.44
N ASN A 80 -1.59 5.85 -11.73
CA ASN A 80 -1.52 7.30 -11.49
C ASN A 80 -0.42 7.71 -10.49
N ILE A 81 0.02 6.81 -9.61
CA ILE A 81 1.06 7.09 -8.61
C ILE A 81 2.41 6.47 -8.95
N ARG A 82 2.52 5.74 -10.06
CA ARG A 82 3.74 4.99 -10.44
C ARG A 82 4.98 5.87 -10.64
N SER A 83 4.79 7.15 -10.98
CA SER A 83 5.87 8.13 -11.12
C SER A 83 6.28 8.80 -9.81
N ASP A 84 5.51 8.65 -8.72
CA ASP A 84 5.84 9.23 -7.42
C ASP A 84 7.10 8.56 -6.85
N TYR A 85 8.07 9.38 -6.44
CA TYR A 85 9.36 8.88 -5.96
C TYR A 85 9.23 8.05 -4.68
N ARG A 86 8.25 8.35 -3.82
CA ARG A 86 7.99 7.60 -2.58
C ARG A 86 7.43 6.23 -2.91
N PHE A 87 6.50 6.16 -3.87
CA PHE A 87 6.00 4.89 -4.39
C PHE A 87 7.14 4.05 -4.99
N GLN A 88 8.02 4.65 -5.80
CA GLN A 88 9.18 3.94 -6.35
C GLN A 88 10.14 3.44 -5.27
N ALA A 89 10.33 4.21 -4.20
CA ALA A 89 11.14 3.81 -3.05
C ALA A 89 10.54 2.59 -2.32
N LEU A 90 9.22 2.53 -2.14
CA LEU A 90 8.52 1.37 -1.54
C LEU A 90 8.78 0.05 -2.29
N LEU A 91 8.90 0.14 -3.62
CA LEU A 91 9.07 -1.01 -4.50
C LEU A 91 10.52 -1.44 -4.70
N GLY A 92 11.47 -0.77 -4.03
CA GLY A 92 12.90 -0.99 -4.22
C GLY A 92 13.39 -0.64 -5.64
N LYS A 93 12.64 0.18 -6.40
CA LYS A 93 13.03 0.64 -7.75
C LYS A 93 14.05 1.77 -7.75
N LEU A 94 14.57 2.16 -6.58
CA LEU A 94 15.90 2.77 -6.51
C LEU A 94 16.95 1.65 -6.59
N LYS A 95 17.37 1.31 -7.80
CA LYS A 95 18.81 1.00 -7.97
C LYS A 95 19.58 2.30 -7.66
N SER A 96 20.73 2.16 -6.99
CA SER A 96 21.71 3.16 -6.54
C SER A 96 21.23 4.10 -5.43
N ASP A 97 21.83 4.23 -4.24
CA ASP A 97 23.12 3.79 -3.70
C ASP A 97 22.94 3.51 -2.21
N LYS A 98 23.55 2.44 -1.69
CA LYS A 98 23.81 2.40 -0.24
C LYS A 98 24.79 3.54 0.05
N PRO A 99 24.50 4.51 0.94
CA PRO A 99 25.58 5.23 1.58
C PRO A 99 26.32 4.17 2.39
N ASN A 100 27.49 3.79 1.88
CA ASN A 100 28.43 2.96 2.57
C ASN A 100 28.93 3.77 3.78
N TYR A 101 28.23 3.69 4.90
CA TYR A 101 28.78 4.09 6.18
C TYR A 101 29.82 3.04 6.60
N ARG A 102 30.94 2.99 5.89
CA ARG A 102 32.22 2.66 6.53
C ARG A 102 32.60 3.88 7.35
N LEU A 103 32.12 3.94 8.58
CA LEU A 103 32.91 4.62 9.60
C LEU A 103 34.01 3.65 10.01
N ASN A 104 35.18 3.95 9.47
CA ASN A 104 36.47 3.39 9.85
C ASN A 104 36.63 3.40 11.37
N THR A 105 37.11 2.26 11.86
CA THR A 105 38.00 2.13 13.02
C THR A 105 39.10 3.21 12.98
N PHE A 106 39.25 3.99 14.05
CA PHE A 106 40.41 4.76 14.57
C PHE A 106 39.78 5.76 15.58
N CYS A 107 40.06 5.80 16.88
CA CYS A 107 41.19 5.38 17.71
C CYS A 107 40.73 4.71 19.00
#